data_AF-A0A2E2L4Y8-F1
#
_entry.id   AF-A0A2E2L4Y8-F1
#
_cell.length_a   1.000
_cell.length_b   1.000
_cell.length_c   1.000
_cell.angle_alpha   90.00
_cell.angle_beta   90.00
_cell.angle_gamma   90.00
#
_symmetry.space_group_name_H-M   'P 1'
#
loop_
_entity.id
_entity.type
_entity.pdbx_description
1 polymer ?
#
loop_
_entity_poly.entity_id
_entity_poly.type
_entity_poly.pdbx_seq_one_letter_code
_entity_poly.pdbx_strand_id
1 'polypeptide(L)'
;MSWLKITCEERDAIFHAERPEKLRPISSCTDMSGEFHGEPQMDITWGIASTDTPVIRETRYPSRDGGPDRQPCEHWAFRDDGW
;
A
#
# COMPACT_ATOMS: atom_id res chain seq x y z
N MET A 1 17.38 1.31 -2.41
CA MET A 1 15.94 1.66 -2.33
C MET A 1 15.13 0.72 -3.21
N SER A 2 14.63 -0.36 -2.63
CA SER A 2 13.85 -1.39 -3.31
C SER A 2 12.55 -1.65 -2.55
N TRP A 3 11.52 -2.11 -3.26
CA TRP A 3 10.27 -2.56 -2.64
C TRP A 3 10.35 -4.07 -2.42
N LEU A 4 10.24 -4.50 -1.17
CA LEU A 4 10.16 -5.92 -0.84
C LEU A 4 8.71 -6.31 -0.60
N LYS A 5 8.23 -7.35 -1.29
CA LYS A 5 6.89 -7.91 -1.05
C LYS A 5 6.84 -8.53 0.36
N ILE A 6 5.81 -8.18 1.11
CA ILE A 6 5.59 -8.63 2.50
C ILE A 6 4.18 -9.21 2.66
N THR A 7 3.96 -9.96 3.72
CA THR A 7 2.62 -10.48 4.08
C THR A 7 1.74 -9.39 4.71
N CYS A 8 0.44 -9.66 4.83
CA CYS A 8 -0.48 -8.78 5.56
C CYS A 8 -0.06 -8.62 7.03
N GLU A 9 0.40 -9.70 7.67
CA GLU A 9 0.84 -9.71 9.06
C GLU A 9 2.11 -8.86 9.26
N GLU A 10 3.06 -8.95 8.33
CA GLU A 10 4.26 -8.10 8.32
C GLU A 10 3.89 -6.63 8.07
N ARG A 11 2.94 -6.35 7.18
CA ARG A 11 2.43 -5.00 6.94
C ARG A 11 1.83 -4.41 8.21
N ASP A 12 0.99 -5.16 8.91
CA ASP A 12 0.38 -4.71 10.15
C ASP A 12 1.44 -4.49 11.23
N ALA A 13 2.44 -5.36 11.33
CA ALA A 13 3.56 -5.18 12.26
C ALA A 13 4.35 -3.89 11.99
N ILE A 14 4.67 -3.58 10.72
CA ILE A 14 5.36 -2.33 10.35
C ILE A 14 4.48 -1.12 10.64
N PHE A 15 3.21 -1.17 10.27
CA PHE A 15 2.25 -0.08 10.50
C PHE A 15 2.10 0.23 12.00
N HIS A 16 2.05 -0.81 12.84
CA HIS A 16 2.03 -0.65 14.30
C HIS A 16 3.36 -0.19 14.89
N ALA A 17 4.50 -0.64 14.34
CA ALA A 17 5.84 -0.27 14.82
C ALA A 17 6.17 1.21 14.59
N GLU A 18 5.82 1.76 13.42
CA GLU A 18 6.03 3.18 13.11
C GLU A 18 5.13 4.13 13.91
N ARG A 19 4.08 3.56 14.51
CA ARG A 19 2.94 4.23 15.14
C ARG A 19 2.04 4.94 14.11
N PRO A 20 0.72 4.67 14.12
CA PRO A 20 -0.21 5.21 13.12
C PRO A 20 -0.16 6.75 12.99
N GLU A 21 0.17 7.48 14.05
CA GLU A 21 0.29 8.94 14.03
C GLU A 21 1.47 9.47 13.22
N LYS A 22 2.49 8.64 12.93
CA LYS A 22 3.65 9.03 12.13
C LYS A 22 3.49 8.75 10.65
N LEU A 23 2.63 7.79 10.30
CA LEU A 23 2.40 7.41 8.91
C LEU A 23 1.26 8.23 8.33
N ARG A 24 1.47 8.75 7.12
CA ARG A 24 0.41 9.39 6.32
C ARG A 24 0.40 8.82 4.90
N PRO A 25 -0.74 8.80 4.22
CA PRO A 25 -0.74 8.51 2.80
C PRO A 25 0.01 9.64 2.06
N ILE A 26 1.09 9.28 1.38
CA ILE A 26 1.90 10.20 0.57
C ILE A 26 1.58 10.09 -0.93
N SER A 27 0.95 8.99 -1.34
CA SER A 27 0.41 8.78 -2.67
C SER A 27 -0.78 7.83 -2.60
N SER A 28 -1.83 8.09 -3.38
CA SER A 28 -2.95 7.18 -3.52
C SER A 28 -3.52 7.25 -4.95
N CYS A 29 -3.98 6.11 -5.43
CA CYS A 29 -4.71 5.98 -6.69
C CYS A 29 -5.90 5.04 -6.45
N THR A 30 -7.10 5.52 -6.74
CA THR A 30 -8.32 4.73 -6.62
C THR A 30 -8.98 4.71 -7.99
N ASP A 31 -8.86 3.58 -8.68
CA ASP A 31 -9.46 3.33 -9.97
C ASP A 31 -10.59 2.31 -9.79
N MET A 32 -11.80 2.78 -9.50
CA MET A 32 -12.96 1.89 -9.33
C MET A 32 -13.67 1.57 -10.65
N SER A 33 -13.43 2.36 -11.70
CA SER A 33 -13.99 2.13 -13.02
C SER A 33 -13.18 1.14 -13.85
N GLY A 34 -11.91 0.91 -13.48
CA GLY A 34 -10.95 0.14 -14.27
C GLY A 34 -10.46 0.93 -15.49
N GLU A 35 -10.58 2.25 -15.48
CA GLU A 35 -10.24 3.11 -16.63
C GLU A 35 -8.73 3.17 -16.87
N PHE A 36 -7.93 3.08 -15.79
CA PHE A 36 -6.48 3.20 -15.84
C PHE A 36 -5.78 1.84 -15.78
N HIS A 37 -6.33 0.88 -15.02
CA HIS A 37 -5.72 -0.43 -14.79
C HIS A 37 -6.45 -1.58 -15.53
N GLY A 38 -7.50 -1.27 -16.29
CA GLY A 38 -8.37 -2.25 -16.95
C GLY A 38 -9.41 -2.90 -16.03
N GLU A 39 -9.16 -2.89 -14.73
CA GLU A 39 -10.00 -3.47 -13.69
C GLU A 39 -9.94 -2.63 -12.40
N PRO A 40 -10.93 -2.74 -11.49
CA PRO A 40 -10.91 -1.96 -10.26
C PRO A 40 -9.69 -2.26 -9.38
N GLN A 41 -8.96 -1.21 -9.02
CA GLN A 41 -7.72 -1.27 -8.27
C GLN A 41 -7.58 -0.04 -7.36
N MET A 42 -7.03 -0.25 -6.16
CA MET A 42 -6.69 0.80 -5.22
C MET A 42 -5.24 0.65 -4.78
N ASP A 43 -4.42 1.67 -5.03
CA ASP A 43 -3.04 1.74 -4.58
C ASP A 43 -2.89 2.84 -3.53
N ILE A 44 -2.19 2.54 -2.44
CA ILE A 44 -1.83 3.51 -1.39
C ILE A 44 -0.36 3.34 -1.06
N THR A 45 0.37 4.45 -0.99
CA THR A 45 1.71 4.49 -0.43
C THR A 45 1.69 5.31 0.85
N TRP A 46 2.09 4.69 1.95
CA TRP A 46 2.29 5.31 3.26
C TRP A 46 3.73 5.75 3.41
N GLY A 47 3.91 6.94 3.97
CA GLY A 47 5.23 7.48 4.29
C GLY A 47 5.26 8.18 5.63
N ILE A 48 6.47 8.46 6.11
CA ILE A 48 6.71 9.20 7.34
C ILE A 48 6.28 10.66 7.15
N ALA A 49 5.35 11.14 7.97
CA ALA A 49 4.71 12.45 7.79
C ALA A 49 5.69 13.64 7.79
N SER A 50 6.82 13.52 8.50
CA SER A 50 7.82 14.58 8.59
C SER A 50 8.80 14.64 7.42
N THR A 51 8.99 13.54 6.68
CA THR A 51 10.04 13.43 5.64
C THR A 51 9.52 12.98 4.29
N ASP A 52 8.25 12.58 4.20
CA ASP A 52 7.66 11.91 3.04
C ASP A 52 8.44 10.69 2.55
N THR A 53 9.22 10.08 3.46
CA THR A 53 9.94 8.85 3.16
C THR A 53 8.93 7.70 3.05
N PRO A 54 8.88 6.99 1.91
CA PRO A 54 7.99 5.85 1.74
C PRO A 54 8.35 4.73 2.72
N VAL A 55 7.32 4.07 3.27
CA VAL A 55 7.48 2.97 4.23
C VAL A 55 6.71 1.74 3.76
N ILE A 56 5.44 1.90 3.40
CA ILE A 56 4.57 0.80 3.00
C ILE A 56 3.88 1.18 1.69
N ARG A 57 3.78 0.24 0.77
CA ARG A 57 2.87 0.30 -0.37
C ARG A 57 1.85 -0.80 -0.26
N GLU A 58 0.61 -0.50 -0.62
CA GLU A 58 -0.50 -1.43 -0.59
C GLU A 58 -1.28 -1.34 -1.90
N THR A 59 -1.69 -2.50 -2.41
CA THR A 59 -2.58 -2.58 -3.56
C THR A 59 -3.75 -3.51 -3.21
N ARG A 60 -4.97 -3.06 -3.48
CA ARG A 60 -6.20 -3.84 -3.33
C ARG A 60 -6.91 -3.95 -4.66
N TYR A 61 -7.60 -5.06 -4.87
CA TYR A 61 -8.28 -5.39 -6.11
C TYR A 61 -9.78 -5.60 -5.87
N PRO A 62 -10.54 -4.53 -5.61
CA PRO A 62 -11.98 -4.66 -5.33
C PRO A 62 -12.75 -5.29 -6.49
N SER A 63 -13.89 -5.91 -6.17
CA SER A 63 -14.88 -6.33 -7.17
C SER A 63 -15.63 -5.14 -7.73
N ARG A 64 -15.85 -5.12 -9.06
CA ARG A 64 -16.59 -4.06 -9.75
C ARG A 64 -18.06 -4.00 -9.34
N ASP A 65 -18.69 -5.17 -9.21
CA ASP A 65 -20.13 -5.30 -8.99
C ASP A 65 -20.50 -5.36 -7.50
N GLY A 66 -19.53 -5.08 -6.61
CA GLY A 66 -19.66 -5.35 -5.18
C GLY A 66 -19.43 -6.83 -4.87
N GLY A 67 -18.86 -7.11 -3.70
CA GLY A 67 -18.43 -8.47 -3.32
C GLY A 67 -17.02 -8.47 -2.73
N PRO A 68 -16.46 -9.64 -2.43
CA PRO A 68 -15.08 -9.74 -1.94
C PRO A 68 -14.09 -9.22 -2.98
N ASP A 69 -12.89 -8.86 -2.52
CA ASP A 69 -11.79 -8.48 -3.42
C ASP A 69 -11.52 -9.63 -4.41
N ARG A 70 -11.30 -9.28 -5.68
CA ARG A 70 -11.06 -10.22 -6.80
C ARG A 70 -9.76 -11.01 -6.61
N GLN A 71 -8.80 -10.41 -5.92
CA GLN A 71 -7.51 -11.01 -5.59
C GLN A 71 -7.11 -10.61 -4.17
N PRO A 72 -6.24 -11.40 -3.51
CA PRO A 72 -5.63 -11.00 -2.25
C PRO A 72 -4.96 -9.64 -2.37
N CYS A 73 -4.98 -8.86 -1.29
CA CYS A 73 -4.22 -7.62 -1.22
C CYS A 73 -2.72 -7.90 -1.31
N GLU A 74 -2.01 -6.95 -1.91
CA GLU A 74 -0.56 -6.99 -2.00
C GLU A 74 0.05 -5.86 -1.17
N HIS A 75 1.13 -6.18 -0.48
CA HIS A 75 1.82 -5.28 0.42
C HIS A 75 3.32 -5.31 0.14
N TRP A 76 3.95 -4.15 0.20
CA TRP A 76 5.40 -4.01 0.05
C TRP A 76 5.97 -3.06 1.11
N ALA A 77 7.10 -3.45 1.69
CA ALA A 77 7.91 -2.57 2.53
C ALA A 77 8.96 -1.84 1.68
N PHE A 78 9.16 -0.57 1.96
CA PHE A 78 10.28 0.17 1.38
C PHE A 78 11.56 -0.22 2.12
N ARG A 79 12.48 -0.86 1.41
CA ARG A 79 13.85 -1.09 1.89
C ARG A 79 14.73 0.01 1.33
N ASP A 80 15.11 0.94 2.20
CA ASP A 80 16.30 1.71 1.94
C ASP A 80 17.49 0.77 2.14
N ASP A 81 17.95 0.13 1.07
CA ASP A 81 19.26 -0.52 1.01
C ASP A 81 20.33 0.58 1.17
N GLY A 82 20.46 1.09 2.40
CA GLY A 82 21.52 1.96 2.84
C GLY A 82 22.81 1.15 2.86
N TRP A 83 23.82 1.73 2.22
CA TRP A 83 25.20 1.24 2.12
C TRP A 83 25.85 0.96 3.48
#